data_AF-A0A7W0L239-F1
#
_entry.id   AF-A0A7W0L239-F1
#
_cell.length_a   1.000
_cell.length_b   1.000
_cell.length_c   1.000
_cell.angle_alpha   90.00
_cell.angle_beta   90.00
_cell.angle_gamma   90.00
#
_symmetry.space_group_name_H-M   'P 1'
#
loop_
_entity.id
_entity.type
_entity.pdbx_description
1 polymer ?
#
loop_
_entity_poly.entity_id
_entity_poly.type
_entity_poly.pdbx_seq_one_letter_code
_entity_poly.pdbx_strand_id
1 'polypeptide(L)'
;PVSFGADLTIEGTRAAAFVDRRVDPSAPGAQYLGVAAIDASALALLPEERPAGFAERLLRPLIERQEVTVYEVRGRALDVGTVARYLEASLGLLDGREPRPPHSPPGRLLTVQGGGAYLGPAATADAASLGPEAIVLAGATLQEGSLVSSAIVWPGEVVGGGERVHDGVWALGRLIPA
;
A
#
# COMPACT_ATOMS: atom_id res chain seq x y z
N PRO A 1 -7.75 12.72 12.71
CA PRO A 1 -8.67 11.73 13.33
C PRO A 1 -9.56 11.02 12.30
N VAL A 2 -9.88 9.75 12.54
CA VAL A 2 -10.82 8.92 11.77
C VAL A 2 -12.11 8.72 12.57
N SER A 3 -13.22 8.51 11.86
CA SER A 3 -14.54 8.27 12.47
C SER A 3 -14.77 6.82 12.90
N PHE A 4 -13.99 5.87 12.36
CA PHE A 4 -14.01 4.45 12.73
C PHE A 4 -12.63 3.83 12.48
N GLY A 5 -12.37 2.66 13.07
CA GLY A 5 -11.14 1.92 12.88
C GLY A 5 -9.91 2.70 13.36
N ALA A 6 -10.00 3.31 14.54
CA ALA A 6 -8.86 3.91 15.23
C ALA A 6 -7.99 2.85 15.92
N ASP A 7 -6.70 3.12 16.04
CA ASP A 7 -5.75 2.35 16.87
C ASP A 7 -5.46 3.04 18.21
N LEU A 8 -5.79 4.34 18.32
CA LEU A 8 -5.46 5.19 19.45
C LEU A 8 -6.57 6.22 19.71
N THR A 9 -6.82 6.55 20.97
CA THR A 9 -7.45 7.82 21.35
C THR A 9 -6.38 8.86 21.68
N ILE A 10 -6.67 10.14 21.46
CA ILE A 10 -5.72 11.24 21.64
C ILE A 10 -6.33 12.30 22.57
N GLU A 11 -5.55 12.75 23.55
CA GLU A 11 -5.85 13.89 24.40
C GLU A 11 -4.74 14.94 24.27
N GLY A 12 -5.05 16.10 23.67
CA GLY A 12 -4.04 17.09 23.30
C GLY A 12 -3.04 16.52 22.29
N THR A 13 -1.79 16.37 22.71
CA THR A 13 -0.72 15.73 21.91
C THR A 13 -0.33 14.35 22.42
N ARG A 14 -1.03 13.78 23.41
CA ARG A 14 -0.70 12.47 23.98
C ARG A 14 -1.65 11.40 23.47
N ALA A 15 -1.11 10.20 23.27
CA ALA A 15 -1.96 9.02 23.14
C ALA A 15 -2.56 8.71 24.51
N ALA A 16 -3.89 8.70 24.59
CA ALA A 16 -4.61 8.52 25.85
C ALA A 16 -4.91 7.03 26.10
N ALA A 17 -5.31 6.29 25.07
CA ALA A 17 -5.56 4.86 25.14
C ALA A 17 -5.25 4.16 23.82
N PHE A 18 -4.91 2.88 23.91
CA PHE A 18 -4.82 1.98 22.77
C PHE A 18 -6.19 1.38 22.44
N VAL A 19 -6.56 1.37 21.16
CA VAL A 19 -7.81 0.81 20.64
C VAL A 19 -7.47 -0.41 19.78
N ASP A 20 -7.96 -1.59 20.17
CA ASP A 20 -7.80 -2.80 19.35
C ASP A 20 -8.96 -2.92 18.36
N ARG A 21 -8.70 -2.66 17.09
CA ARG A 21 -9.71 -2.71 16.01
C ARG A 21 -10.33 -4.08 15.81
N ARG A 22 -9.70 -5.16 16.28
CA ARG A 22 -10.28 -6.51 16.27
C ARG A 22 -11.41 -6.65 17.29
N VAL A 23 -11.40 -5.81 18.32
CA VAL A 23 -12.39 -5.80 19.41
C VAL A 23 -13.42 -4.68 19.18
N ASP A 24 -12.97 -3.48 18.83
CA ASP A 24 -13.84 -2.34 18.52
C ASP A 24 -13.46 -1.72 17.16
N PRO A 25 -13.94 -2.28 16.05
CA PRO A 25 -13.67 -1.75 14.71
C PRO A 25 -14.34 -0.40 14.45
N SER A 26 -15.33 -0.01 15.27
CA SER A 26 -16.11 1.22 15.10
C SER A 26 -15.57 2.41 15.89
N ALA A 27 -14.60 2.20 16.78
CA ALA A 27 -14.05 3.24 17.63
C ALA A 27 -13.48 4.43 16.81
N PRO A 28 -13.85 5.68 17.15
CA PRO A 28 -13.23 6.87 16.58
C PRO A 28 -11.89 7.16 17.26
N GLY A 29 -11.03 7.95 16.60
CA GLY A 29 -9.72 8.31 17.15
C GLY A 29 -8.69 8.56 16.07
N ALA A 30 -7.48 8.02 16.23
CA ALA A 30 -6.41 8.11 15.24
C ALA A 30 -5.95 6.72 14.80
N GLN A 31 -5.60 6.61 13.52
CA GLN A 31 -4.94 5.43 12.97
C GLN A 31 -3.43 5.55 13.16
N TYR A 32 -2.82 4.47 13.64
CA TYR A 32 -1.38 4.40 13.79
C TYR A 32 -0.75 4.02 12.44
N LEU A 33 0.13 4.89 11.93
CA LEU A 33 0.76 4.72 10.62
C LEU A 33 1.95 3.73 10.61
N GLY A 34 2.22 3.03 11.71
CA GLY A 34 3.38 2.15 11.82
C GLY A 34 4.73 2.87 11.95
N VAL A 35 4.71 4.19 12.18
CA VAL A 35 5.93 5.01 12.33
C VAL A 35 6.02 5.53 13.76
N ALA A 36 7.10 5.21 14.45
CA ALA A 36 7.40 5.73 15.78
C ALA A 36 8.89 6.08 15.92
N ALA A 37 9.18 7.19 16.61
CA ALA A 37 10.49 7.47 17.16
C ALA A 37 10.50 7.03 18.63
N ILE A 38 11.50 6.24 19.03
CA ILE A 38 11.49 5.53 20.30
C ILE A 38 12.84 5.72 20.97
N ASP A 39 12.84 6.03 22.26
CA ASP A 39 14.05 5.97 23.06
C ASP A 39 14.54 4.52 23.18
N ALA A 40 15.84 4.29 23.02
CA ALA A 40 16.41 2.94 23.05
C ALA A 40 16.10 2.20 24.36
N SER A 41 15.98 2.91 25.49
CA SER A 41 15.64 2.31 26.78
C SER A 41 14.24 1.68 26.81
N ALA A 42 13.29 2.19 26.01
CA ALA A 42 11.95 1.63 25.93
C ALA A 42 11.96 0.22 25.31
N LEU A 43 12.97 -0.11 24.49
CA LEU A 43 13.10 -1.46 23.92
C LEU A 43 13.34 -2.54 24.97
N ALA A 44 13.75 -2.18 26.19
CA ALA A 44 13.84 -3.10 27.32
C ALA A 44 12.47 -3.69 27.74
N LEU A 45 11.36 -3.14 27.25
CA LEU A 45 10.01 -3.70 27.44
C LEU A 45 9.73 -4.91 26.53
N LEU A 46 10.49 -5.08 25.45
CA LEU A 46 10.30 -6.19 24.53
C LEU A 46 10.89 -7.49 25.11
N PRO A 47 10.21 -8.63 24.96
CA PRO A 47 10.74 -9.92 25.41
C PRO A 47 11.91 -10.35 24.51
N GLU A 48 12.96 -10.92 25.12
CA GLU A 48 14.16 -11.35 24.37
C GLU A 48 13.90 -12.57 23.47
N GLU A 49 12.99 -13.48 23.85
CA GLU A 49 12.93 -14.83 23.27
C GLU A 49 11.65 -15.16 22.48
N ARG A 50 10.76 -14.18 22.24
CA ARG A 50 9.50 -14.46 21.52
C ARG A 50 9.09 -13.33 20.58
N PRO A 51 8.58 -13.65 19.38
CA PRO A 51 7.90 -12.67 18.54
C PRO A 51 6.81 -11.94 19.34
N ALA A 52 6.84 -10.62 19.29
CA ALA A 52 5.96 -9.75 20.04
C ALA A 52 5.38 -8.69 19.09
N GLY A 53 4.07 -8.47 19.19
CA GLY A 53 3.42 -7.35 18.53
C GLY A 53 3.96 -6.04 19.09
N PHE A 54 4.52 -5.19 18.23
CA PHE A 54 5.08 -3.90 18.62
C PHE A 54 4.05 -3.02 19.34
N ALA A 55 2.81 -2.99 18.81
CA ALA A 55 1.72 -2.24 19.40
C ALA A 55 1.34 -2.76 20.80
N GLU A 56 1.12 -4.06 20.95
CA GLU A 56 0.68 -4.63 22.21
C GLU A 56 1.76 -4.68 23.29
N ARG A 57 3.03 -4.87 22.92
CA ARG A 57 4.13 -5.12 23.87
C ARG A 57 4.98 -3.90 24.15
N LEU A 58 4.99 -2.91 23.26
CA LEU A 58 5.71 -1.66 23.47
C LEU A 58 4.76 -0.47 23.59
N LEU A 59 3.96 -0.20 22.57
CA LEU A 59 3.14 1.03 22.57
C LEU A 59 2.10 1.04 23.68
N ARG A 60 1.34 -0.05 23.86
CA ARG A 60 0.29 -0.10 24.88
C ARG A 60 0.83 0.20 26.30
N PRO A 61 1.88 -0.48 26.80
CA PRO A 61 2.46 -0.13 28.11
C PRO A 61 2.92 1.33 28.22
N LEU A 62 3.52 1.89 27.16
CA LEU A 62 3.97 3.29 27.17
C LEU A 62 2.77 4.26 27.16
N ILE A 63 1.70 3.95 26.45
CA ILE A 63 0.45 4.73 26.44
C ILE A 63 -0.21 4.70 27.82
N GLU A 64 -0.29 3.52 28.45
CA GLU A 64 -0.82 3.37 29.81
C GLU A 64 -0.02 4.17 30.85
N ARG A 65 1.30 4.33 30.63
CA ARG A 65 2.19 5.19 31.43
C ARG A 65 2.17 6.67 31.02
N GLN A 66 1.39 7.03 30.01
CA GLN A 66 1.30 8.38 29.44
C GLN A 66 2.63 8.88 28.86
N GLU A 67 3.50 7.98 28.38
CA GLU A 67 4.83 8.28 27.85
C GLU A 67 4.86 8.48 26.33
N VAL A 68 3.71 8.36 25.65
CA VAL A 68 3.61 8.49 24.18
C VAL A 68 3.00 9.83 23.77
N THR A 69 3.77 10.61 23.00
CA THR A 69 3.29 11.79 22.27
C THR A 69 2.98 11.40 20.82
N VAL A 70 1.89 11.94 20.29
CA VAL A 70 1.43 11.72 18.92
C VAL A 70 1.73 12.94 18.07
N TYR A 71 2.34 12.71 16.92
CA TYR A 71 2.45 13.70 15.86
C TYR A 71 1.39 13.39 14.80
N GLU A 72 0.36 14.22 14.69
CA GLU A 72 -0.69 14.04 13.70
C GLU A 72 -0.21 14.45 12.30
N VAL A 73 -0.24 13.51 11.36
CA VAL A 73 -0.01 13.79 9.95
C VAL A 73 -1.36 13.98 9.26
N ARG A 74 -1.46 15.02 8.43
CA ARG A 74 -2.60 15.25 7.53
C ARG A 74 -2.20 14.86 6.11
N GLY A 75 -3.03 14.06 5.47
CA GLY A 75 -2.78 13.59 4.11
C GLY A 75 -3.34 12.19 3.91
N ARG A 76 -3.14 11.66 2.70
CA ARG A 76 -3.48 10.27 2.40
C ARG A 76 -2.39 9.36 2.97
N ALA A 77 -2.82 8.36 3.72
CA ALA A 77 -2.02 7.22 4.12
C ALA A 77 -2.81 5.96 3.78
N LEU A 78 -2.13 4.98 3.20
CA LEU A 78 -2.76 3.75 2.73
C LEU A 78 -1.89 2.57 3.16
N ASP A 79 -2.48 1.69 3.96
CA ASP A 79 -1.86 0.39 4.27
C ASP A 79 -2.12 -0.56 3.11
N VAL A 80 -1.04 -1.05 2.51
CA VAL A 80 -1.05 -1.87 1.30
C VAL A 80 -0.99 -3.36 1.68
N GLY A 81 -1.91 -3.77 2.54
CA GLY A 81 -2.00 -5.13 3.07
C GLY A 81 -2.85 -6.11 2.23
N THR A 82 -3.59 -5.62 1.23
CA THR A 82 -4.44 -6.44 0.35
C THR A 82 -4.18 -6.12 -1.13
N VAL A 83 -4.61 -7.02 -2.01
CA VAL A 83 -4.48 -6.85 -3.46
C VAL A 83 -5.26 -5.62 -3.94
N ALA A 84 -6.52 -5.45 -3.53
CA ALA A 84 -7.28 -4.22 -3.79
C ALA A 84 -6.55 -2.94 -3.34
N ARG A 85 -5.96 -2.91 -2.14
CA ARG A 85 -5.24 -1.72 -1.66
C ARG A 85 -3.94 -1.46 -2.42
N TYR A 86 -3.24 -2.52 -2.82
CA TYR A 86 -2.05 -2.40 -3.68
C TYR A 86 -2.39 -1.88 -5.06
N LEU A 87 -3.48 -2.37 -5.66
CA LEU A 87 -3.99 -1.89 -6.93
C LEU A 87 -4.42 -0.42 -6.80
N GLU A 88 -5.23 -0.08 -5.79
CA GLU A 88 -5.68 1.29 -5.52
C GLU A 88 -4.51 2.27 -5.40
N ALA A 89 -3.49 1.93 -4.62
CA ALA A 89 -2.29 2.75 -4.43
C ALA A 89 -1.54 2.96 -5.76
N SER A 90 -1.36 1.88 -6.52
CA SER A 90 -0.58 1.91 -7.77
C SER A 90 -1.30 2.67 -8.88
N LEU A 91 -2.60 2.47 -9.04
CA LEU A 91 -3.42 3.22 -10.00
C LEU A 91 -3.49 4.70 -9.60
N GLY A 92 -3.59 4.99 -8.31
CA GLY A 92 -3.55 6.35 -7.79
C GLY A 92 -2.24 7.10 -8.08
N LEU A 93 -1.11 6.39 -8.15
CA LEU A 93 0.16 6.98 -8.60
C LEU A 93 0.16 7.28 -10.10
N LEU A 94 -0.50 6.44 -10.90
CA LEU A 94 -0.59 6.59 -12.35
C LEU A 94 -1.49 7.75 -12.77
N ASP A 95 -2.65 7.91 -12.13
CA ASP A 95 -3.63 8.96 -12.45
C ASP A 95 -3.41 10.28 -11.69
N GLY A 96 -2.47 10.29 -10.74
CA GLY A 96 -2.10 11.48 -9.97
C GLY A 96 -2.99 11.76 -8.75
N ARG A 97 -3.80 10.80 -8.29
CA ARG A 97 -4.51 10.87 -7.00
C ARG A 97 -3.59 10.69 -5.80
N GLU A 98 -2.41 10.09 -5.99
CA GLU A 98 -1.42 9.92 -4.93
C GLU A 98 -0.34 11.01 -4.96
N PRO A 99 0.29 11.32 -3.81
CA PRO A 99 1.44 12.22 -3.77
C PRO A 99 2.52 11.79 -4.76
N ARG A 100 3.02 12.75 -5.54
CA ARG A 100 4.06 12.46 -6.52
C ARG A 100 5.33 11.97 -5.81
N PRO A 101 5.93 10.86 -6.25
CA PRO A 101 7.21 10.43 -5.73
C PRO A 101 8.28 11.50 -5.98
N PRO A 102 9.32 11.59 -5.13
CA PRO A 102 10.38 12.59 -5.26
C PRO A 102 11.22 12.43 -6.54
N HIS A 103 11.12 11.27 -7.19
CA HIS A 103 11.80 10.95 -8.43
C HIS A 103 10.78 10.49 -9.48
N SER A 104 11.05 10.82 -10.73
CA SER A 104 10.29 10.27 -11.85
C SER A 104 10.43 8.75 -11.89
N PRO A 105 9.37 8.02 -12.24
CA PRO A 105 9.46 6.57 -12.37
C PRO A 105 10.45 6.21 -13.50
N PRO A 106 11.19 5.09 -13.39
CA PRO A 106 12.24 4.73 -14.34
C PRO A 106 11.70 4.24 -15.69
N GLY A 107 10.41 3.90 -15.77
CA GLY A 107 9.73 3.49 -16.99
C GLY A 107 9.12 4.66 -17.78
N ARG A 108 8.18 4.31 -18.66
CA ARG A 108 7.46 5.26 -19.51
C ARG A 108 6.00 5.33 -19.09
N LEU A 109 5.51 6.55 -18.90
CA LEU A 109 4.08 6.83 -18.88
C LEU A 109 3.61 6.99 -20.32
N LEU A 110 2.56 6.28 -20.68
CA LEU A 110 2.00 6.21 -22.03
C LEU A 110 0.55 6.69 -22.00
N THR A 111 0.11 7.30 -23.09
CA THR A 111 -1.32 7.59 -23.31
C THR A 111 -1.89 6.49 -24.20
N VAL A 112 -2.97 5.88 -23.74
CA VAL A 112 -3.73 4.85 -24.47
C VAL A 112 -5.19 5.29 -24.58
N GLN A 113 -5.99 4.58 -25.38
CA GLN A 113 -7.41 4.90 -25.49
C GLN A 113 -8.08 4.70 -24.11
N GLY A 114 -8.63 5.79 -23.56
CA GLY A 114 -9.34 5.77 -22.29
C GLY A 114 -8.52 6.09 -21.04
N GLY A 115 -7.20 6.32 -21.14
CA GLY A 115 -6.41 6.68 -19.96
C GLY A 115 -4.89 6.65 -20.13
N GLY A 116 -4.20 6.69 -19.00
CA GLY A 116 -2.75 6.49 -18.93
C GLY A 116 -2.40 5.02 -18.73
N ALA A 117 -1.21 4.62 -19.15
CA ALA A 117 -0.61 3.33 -18.84
C ALA A 117 0.86 3.53 -18.46
N TYR A 118 1.44 2.56 -17.75
CA TYR A 118 2.85 2.56 -17.38
C TYR A 118 3.54 1.30 -17.93
N LEU A 119 4.69 1.50 -18.57
CA LEU A 119 5.56 0.43 -19.03
C LEU A 119 6.93 0.58 -18.38
N GLY A 120 7.28 -0.40 -17.54
CA GLY A 120 8.53 -0.44 -16.80
C GLY A 120 9.76 -0.65 -17.68
N PRO A 121 10.96 -0.44 -17.13
CA PRO A 121 12.21 -0.70 -17.84
C PRO A 121 12.27 -2.13 -18.39
N ALA A 122 12.72 -2.28 -19.63
CA ALA A 122 12.83 -3.57 -20.33
C ALA A 122 11.52 -4.38 -20.46
N ALA A 123 10.37 -3.83 -20.07
CA ALA A 123 9.09 -4.48 -20.33
C ALA A 123 8.73 -4.41 -21.82
N THR A 124 8.11 -5.46 -22.32
CA THR A 124 7.71 -5.58 -23.73
C THR A 124 6.20 -5.73 -23.83
N ALA A 125 5.59 -4.90 -24.68
CA ALA A 125 4.17 -4.91 -24.97
C ALA A 125 3.95 -4.27 -26.34
N ASP A 126 3.02 -4.81 -27.12
CA ASP A 126 2.47 -4.07 -28.25
C ASP A 126 1.46 -3.02 -27.76
N ALA A 127 1.14 -2.04 -28.61
CA ALA A 127 0.19 -0.98 -28.25
C ALA A 127 -1.24 -1.51 -28.02
N ALA A 128 -1.60 -2.64 -28.62
CA ALA A 128 -2.92 -3.24 -28.51
C ALA A 128 -3.12 -3.99 -27.17
N SER A 129 -2.02 -4.40 -26.52
CA SER A 129 -2.01 -5.12 -25.25
C SER A 129 -2.11 -4.21 -24.03
N LEU A 130 -2.04 -2.89 -24.24
CA LEU A 130 -2.12 -1.89 -23.18
C LEU A 130 -3.45 -1.15 -23.21
N GLY A 131 -4.32 -1.48 -22.26
CA GLY A 131 -5.53 -0.74 -21.94
C GLY A 131 -5.28 0.37 -20.91
N PRO A 132 -6.32 1.17 -20.60
CA PRO A 132 -6.21 2.21 -19.59
C PRO A 132 -5.86 1.61 -18.23
N GLU A 133 -5.07 2.34 -17.45
CA GLU A 133 -4.63 1.94 -16.12
C GLU A 133 -3.80 0.64 -16.08
N ALA A 134 -3.24 0.23 -17.21
CA ALA A 134 -2.28 -0.87 -17.26
C ALA A 134 -0.94 -0.44 -16.65
N ILE A 135 -0.43 -1.22 -15.70
CA ILE A 135 0.90 -1.03 -15.11
C ILE A 135 1.72 -2.30 -15.35
N VAL A 136 2.60 -2.27 -16.34
CA VAL A 136 3.47 -3.40 -16.67
C VAL A 136 4.85 -3.15 -16.08
N LEU A 137 5.25 -3.91 -15.06
CA LEU A 137 6.49 -3.67 -14.32
C LEU A 137 7.73 -4.23 -15.05
N ALA A 138 8.91 -3.93 -14.50
CA ALA A 138 10.19 -4.12 -15.18
C ALA A 138 10.39 -5.54 -15.72
N GLY A 139 10.83 -5.66 -16.97
CA GLY A 139 11.11 -6.94 -17.63
C GLY A 139 9.88 -7.81 -17.94
N ALA A 140 8.67 -7.39 -17.60
CA ALA A 140 7.46 -8.15 -17.90
C ALA A 140 7.17 -8.15 -19.41
N THR A 141 6.52 -9.21 -19.90
CA THR A 141 6.21 -9.38 -21.32
C THR A 141 4.72 -9.65 -21.52
N LEU A 142 4.09 -8.82 -22.34
CA LEU A 142 2.74 -9.07 -22.85
C LEU A 142 2.87 -9.72 -24.23
N GLN A 143 2.44 -10.98 -24.34
CA GLN A 143 2.43 -11.68 -25.62
C GLN A 143 1.29 -11.19 -26.52
N GLU A 144 1.44 -11.43 -27.82
CA GLU A 144 0.50 -10.98 -28.84
C GLU A 144 -0.95 -11.38 -28.53
N GLY A 145 -1.86 -10.41 -28.67
CA GLY A 145 -3.29 -10.59 -28.44
C GLY A 145 -3.72 -10.57 -26.98
N SER A 146 -2.79 -10.45 -26.02
CA SER A 146 -3.16 -10.17 -24.63
C SER A 146 -3.72 -8.76 -24.46
N LEU A 147 -4.41 -8.48 -23.36
CA LEU A 147 -4.87 -7.14 -22.98
C LEU A 147 -4.83 -6.98 -21.47
N VAL A 148 -4.16 -5.92 -21.00
CA VAL A 148 -4.10 -5.52 -19.59
C VAL A 148 -4.80 -4.18 -19.42
N SER A 149 -5.71 -4.05 -18.44
CA SER A 149 -6.37 -2.78 -18.09
C SER A 149 -6.75 -2.74 -16.62
N SER A 150 -6.63 -1.60 -15.94
CA SER A 150 -6.91 -1.47 -14.49
C SER A 150 -6.24 -2.58 -13.68
N ALA A 151 -5.00 -2.91 -14.04
CA ALA A 151 -4.28 -4.07 -13.54
C ALA A 151 -2.76 -3.88 -13.58
N ILE A 152 -2.07 -4.67 -12.76
CA ILE A 152 -0.61 -4.65 -12.64
C ILE A 152 -0.05 -5.97 -13.12
N VAL A 153 1.02 -5.96 -13.93
CA VAL A 153 1.81 -7.15 -14.26
C VAL A 153 3.14 -7.07 -13.53
N TRP A 154 3.44 -8.07 -12.71
CA TRP A 154 4.65 -8.07 -11.86
C TRP A 154 5.95 -8.19 -12.64
N PRO A 155 7.09 -7.79 -12.04
CA PRO A 155 8.37 -7.79 -12.72
C PRO A 155 8.74 -9.17 -13.27
N GLY A 156 9.20 -9.21 -14.52
CA GLY A 156 9.63 -10.43 -15.21
C GLY A 156 8.51 -11.43 -15.56
N GLU A 157 7.25 -11.14 -15.23
CA GLU A 157 6.13 -12.02 -15.56
C GLU A 157 5.84 -12.01 -17.06
N VAL A 158 5.22 -13.09 -17.54
CA VAL A 158 4.75 -13.21 -18.91
C VAL A 158 3.23 -13.39 -18.88
N VAL A 159 2.52 -12.49 -19.55
CA VAL A 159 1.08 -12.64 -19.82
C VAL A 159 0.94 -13.37 -21.15
N GLY A 160 0.26 -14.52 -21.12
CA GLY A 160 0.06 -15.38 -22.28
C GLY A 160 -0.71 -14.67 -23.40
N GLY A 161 -0.45 -15.07 -24.65
CA GLY A 161 -1.18 -14.50 -25.80
C GLY A 161 -2.69 -14.77 -25.69
N GLY A 162 -3.50 -13.75 -25.96
CA GLY A 162 -4.96 -13.81 -25.86
C GLY A 162 -5.55 -13.61 -24.45
N GLU A 163 -4.71 -13.58 -23.40
CA GLU A 163 -5.16 -13.38 -22.02
C GLU A 163 -5.73 -11.98 -21.79
N ARG A 164 -6.72 -11.88 -20.89
CA ARG A 164 -7.31 -10.60 -20.48
C ARG A 164 -7.13 -10.42 -18.98
N VAL A 165 -6.31 -9.45 -18.62
CA VAL A 165 -5.97 -9.13 -17.23
C VAL A 165 -6.68 -7.83 -16.85
N HIS A 166 -7.61 -7.92 -15.92
CA HIS A 166 -8.32 -6.76 -15.40
C HIS A 166 -8.55 -6.88 -13.88
N ASP A 167 -8.67 -5.73 -13.22
CA ASP A 167 -9.04 -5.60 -11.81
C ASP A 167 -8.21 -6.48 -10.86
N GLY A 168 -6.88 -6.43 -11.00
CA GLY A 168 -6.00 -7.23 -10.15
C GLY A 168 -4.53 -7.15 -10.51
N VAL A 169 -3.79 -8.18 -10.08
CA VAL A 169 -2.35 -8.29 -10.28
C VAL A 169 -2.03 -9.62 -10.96
N TRP A 170 -1.39 -9.58 -12.11
CA TRP A 170 -0.81 -10.76 -12.74
C TRP A 170 0.54 -11.06 -12.10
N ALA A 171 0.63 -12.20 -11.43
CA ALA A 171 1.79 -12.65 -10.68
C ALA A 171 1.80 -14.18 -10.57
N LEU A 172 2.99 -14.78 -10.53
CA LEU A 172 3.15 -16.24 -10.41
C LEU A 172 2.43 -16.98 -11.56
N GLY A 173 2.43 -16.38 -12.75
CA GLY A 173 1.78 -16.92 -13.94
C GLY A 173 0.24 -16.94 -13.91
N ARG A 174 -0.41 -16.15 -13.04
CA ARG A 174 -1.89 -16.06 -12.98
C ARG A 174 -2.39 -14.69 -12.52
N LEU A 175 -3.66 -14.41 -12.76
CA LEU A 175 -4.36 -13.27 -12.17
C LEU A 175 -4.67 -13.53 -10.69
N ILE A 176 -4.31 -12.57 -9.84
CA ILE A 176 -4.74 -12.46 -8.45
C ILE A 176 -5.73 -11.28 -8.41
N PRO A 177 -7.04 -11.54 -8.19
CA PRO A 177 -8.06 -10.48 -8.22
C PRO A 177 -7.93 -9.54 -7.02
N ALA A 178 -8.33 -8.28 -7.24
CA ALA A 178 -8.42 -7.25 -6.20
C ALA A 178 -9.46 -7.55 -5.13
#